data_AF-W8UW69-F1
#
_entry.id   AF-W8UW69-F1
#
_cell.length_a   1.000
_cell.length_b   1.000
_cell.length_c   1.000
_cell.angle_alpha   90.00
_cell.angle_beta   90.00
_cell.angle_gamma   90.00
#
_symmetry.space_group_name_H-M   'P 1'
#
loop_
_entity.id
_entity.type
_entity.pdbx_description
1 polymer ?
#
loop_
_entity_poly.entity_id
_entity_poly.type
_entity_poly.pdbx_seq_one_letter_code
_entity_poly.pdbx_strand_id
1 'polypeptide(L)'
;MARNQSLPTPEQFRATFPQFADDTKYPTPMIQARLNLADAMLSESRFGVDIFPYIVGLYVAHYMYLYAADMRGVAVGTAGGINSGIQTAKSVDKVSASYDASATLDPNAGFWNNSRYGSEFWEYLMMFGAGAVQLGTPE
;
A
#
# COMPACT_ATOMS: atom_id res chain seq x y z
N MET A 1 -12.45 -20.45 0.99
CA MET A 1 -10.98 -20.54 1.02
C MET A 1 -10.45 -19.36 0.23
N ALA A 2 -9.34 -18.76 0.66
CA ALA A 2 -8.68 -17.69 -0.10
C ALA A 2 -8.26 -18.23 -1.48
N ARG A 3 -8.35 -17.38 -2.50
CA ARG A 3 -7.93 -17.73 -3.86
C ARG A 3 -6.42 -17.96 -3.90
N ASN A 4 -5.66 -17.11 -3.22
CA ASN A 4 -4.22 -17.19 -3.09
C ASN A 4 -3.86 -17.89 -1.77
N GLN A 5 -3.05 -18.94 -1.83
CA GLN A 5 -2.78 -19.80 -0.67
C GLN A 5 -1.87 -19.11 0.36
N SER A 6 -0.98 -18.24 -0.11
CA SER A 6 -0.05 -17.45 0.69
C SER A 6 -0.60 -16.09 1.12
N LEU A 7 -1.91 -15.85 0.96
CA LEU A 7 -2.53 -14.63 1.44
C LEU A 7 -2.26 -14.45 2.95
N PRO A 8 -1.63 -13.33 3.37
CA PRO A 8 -1.29 -13.14 4.78
C PRO A 8 -2.54 -12.89 5.62
N THR A 9 -2.50 -13.36 6.86
CA THR A 9 -3.45 -13.01 7.92
C THR A 9 -3.20 -11.58 8.44
N PRO A 10 -4.17 -10.94 9.12
CA PRO A 10 -3.95 -9.65 9.77
C PRO A 10 -2.76 -9.66 10.74
N GLU A 11 -2.57 -10.74 11.48
CA GLU A 11 -1.47 -10.90 12.44
C GLU A 11 -0.11 -10.96 11.72
N GLN A 12 -0.02 -11.73 10.63
CA GLN A 12 1.18 -11.77 9.78
C GLN A 12 1.47 -10.42 9.12
N PHE A 13 0.43 -9.70 8.68
CA PHE A 13 0.59 -8.34 8.18
C PHE A 13 1.20 -7.41 9.23
N ARG A 14 0.68 -7.42 10.47
CA ARG A 14 1.21 -6.58 11.56
C ARG A 14 2.64 -6.96 11.96
N ALA A 15 2.98 -8.25 11.90
CA ALA A 15 4.34 -8.70 12.15
C ALA A 15 5.33 -8.16 11.10
N THR A 16 4.94 -8.14 9.83
CA THR A 16 5.74 -7.60 8.73
C THR A 16 5.79 -6.06 8.73
N PHE A 17 4.69 -5.40 9.12
CA PHE A 17 4.56 -3.94 9.16
C PHE A 17 4.19 -3.46 10.57
N PRO A 18 5.15 -3.45 11.53
CA PRO A 18 4.89 -3.16 12.95
C PRO A 18 4.34 -1.76 13.22
N GLN A 19 4.53 -0.81 12.31
CA GLN A 19 3.93 0.53 12.36
C GLN A 19 2.39 0.50 12.35
N PHE A 20 1.78 -0.61 11.92
CA PHE A 20 0.35 -0.83 11.97
C PHE A 20 -0.07 -1.78 13.11
N ALA A 21 0.75 -1.98 14.15
CA ALA A 21 0.43 -2.94 15.22
C ALA A 21 -0.70 -2.48 16.18
N ASP A 22 -1.02 -1.19 16.23
CA ASP A 22 -2.07 -0.66 17.11
C ASP A 22 -3.47 -1.02 16.56
N ASP A 23 -4.16 -1.93 17.22
CA ASP A 23 -5.50 -2.41 16.84
C ASP A 23 -6.59 -1.34 16.99
N THR A 24 -6.39 -0.33 17.84
CA THR A 24 -7.36 0.76 18.04
C THR A 24 -7.26 1.77 16.91
N LYS A 25 -6.04 2.05 16.47
CA LYS A 25 -5.75 2.95 15.36
C LYS A 25 -5.91 2.28 14.00
N TYR A 26 -5.64 0.98 13.92
CA TYR A 26 -5.78 0.17 12.71
C TYR A 26 -6.63 -1.06 13.01
N PRO A 27 -7.97 -0.93 13.09
CA PRO A 27 -8.87 -2.04 13.36
C PRO A 27 -8.69 -3.25 12.43
N THR A 28 -8.60 -4.43 13.03
CA THR A 28 -8.46 -5.72 12.33
C THR A 28 -9.49 -5.94 11.22
N PRO A 29 -10.79 -5.61 11.39
CA PRO A 29 -11.76 -5.75 10.31
C PRO A 29 -11.43 -4.96 9.04
N MET A 30 -10.78 -3.80 9.15
CA MET A 30 -10.37 -3.01 7.98
C MET A 30 -9.18 -3.62 7.26
N ILE A 31 -8.20 -4.12 8.01
CA ILE A 31 -7.06 -4.86 7.43
C ILE A 31 -7.59 -6.10 6.70
N GLN A 32 -8.49 -6.87 7.33
CA GLN A 32 -9.09 -8.06 6.72
C GLN A 32 -9.87 -7.72 5.46
N ALA A 33 -10.64 -6.62 5.45
CA ALA A 33 -11.37 -6.19 4.25
C ALA A 33 -10.42 -5.87 3.09
N ARG A 34 -9.26 -5.26 3.36
CA ARG A 34 -8.24 -4.97 2.34
C ARG A 34 -7.52 -6.24 1.87
N LEU A 35 -7.24 -7.17 2.76
CA LEU A 35 -6.70 -8.48 2.40
C LEU A 35 -7.64 -9.25 1.48
N ASN A 36 -8.95 -9.26 1.78
CA ASN A 36 -9.95 -9.91 0.93
C ASN A 36 -10.03 -9.27 -0.47
N LEU A 37 -9.89 -7.95 -0.55
CA LEU A 37 -9.86 -7.26 -1.83
C LEU A 37 -8.57 -7.54 -2.61
N ALA A 38 -7.43 -7.60 -1.92
CA ALA A 38 -6.16 -8.00 -2.52
C ALA A 38 -6.23 -9.44 -3.06
N ASP A 39 -6.87 -10.36 -2.35
CA ASP A 39 -7.07 -11.75 -2.79
C ASP A 39 -7.90 -11.84 -4.09
N ALA A 40 -8.86 -10.94 -4.28
CA ALA A 40 -9.67 -10.87 -5.48
C ALA A 40 -8.94 -10.24 -6.67
N MET A 41 -8.07 -9.25 -6.41
CA MET A 41 -7.43 -8.42 -7.45
C MET A 41 -6.04 -8.92 -7.88
N LEU A 42 -5.29 -9.54 -6.97
CA LEU A 42 -3.92 -9.97 -7.18
C LEU A 42 -3.84 -11.49 -7.36
N SER A 43 -2.85 -11.94 -8.12
CA SER A 43 -2.65 -13.35 -8.45
C SER A 43 -1.28 -13.81 -7.98
N GLU A 44 -1.25 -14.69 -6.99
CA GLU A 44 -0.04 -15.32 -6.47
C GLU A 44 0.79 -15.97 -7.58
N SER A 45 0.15 -16.59 -8.56
CA SER A 45 0.82 -17.19 -9.72
C SER A 45 1.66 -16.21 -10.55
N ARG A 46 1.35 -14.90 -10.50
CA ARG A 46 2.15 -13.87 -11.20
C ARG A 46 3.34 -13.40 -10.38
N PHE A 47 3.20 -13.34 -9.06
CA PHE A 47 4.22 -12.76 -8.17
C PHE A 47 5.14 -13.81 -7.53
N GLY A 48 4.70 -15.08 -7.48
CA GLY A 48 5.36 -16.13 -6.73
C GLY A 48 4.98 -16.12 -5.25
N VAL A 49 4.95 -17.33 -4.66
CA VAL A 49 4.51 -17.58 -3.27
C VAL A 49 5.33 -16.81 -2.24
N ASP A 50 6.63 -16.60 -2.50
CA ASP A 50 7.55 -15.98 -1.55
C ASP A 50 7.36 -14.46 -1.44
N ILE A 51 7.01 -13.81 -2.55
CA ILE A 51 6.96 -12.33 -2.65
C ILE A 51 5.52 -11.83 -2.53
N PHE A 52 4.53 -12.64 -2.93
CA PHE A 52 3.12 -12.29 -2.88
C PHE A 52 2.64 -11.74 -1.51
N PRO A 53 3.00 -12.34 -0.35
CA PRO A 53 2.57 -11.82 0.95
C PRO A 53 3.07 -10.40 1.22
N TYR A 54 4.30 -10.08 0.80
CA TYR A 54 4.88 -8.75 0.96
C TYR A 54 4.18 -7.72 0.05
N ILE A 55 3.91 -8.08 -1.21
CA ILE A 55 3.20 -7.22 -2.16
C ILE A 55 1.78 -6.91 -1.69
N VAL A 56 1.05 -7.92 -1.22
CA VAL A 56 -0.27 -7.73 -0.58
C VAL A 56 -0.13 -6.82 0.65
N GLY A 57 0.92 -7.01 1.44
CA GLY A 57 1.23 -6.16 2.57
C GLY A 57 1.42 -4.69 2.20
N LEU A 58 2.18 -4.38 1.15
CA LEU A 58 2.37 -3.02 0.66
C LEU A 58 1.04 -2.37 0.21
N TYR A 59 0.18 -3.14 -0.48
CA TYR A 59 -1.16 -2.73 -0.85
C TYR A 59 -2.01 -2.35 0.39
N VAL A 60 -2.04 -3.23 1.40
CA VAL A 60 -2.81 -2.97 2.64
C VAL A 60 -2.23 -1.78 3.40
N ALA A 61 -0.91 -1.71 3.53
CA ALA A 61 -0.19 -0.64 4.21
C ALA A 61 -0.47 0.74 3.59
N HIS A 62 -0.54 0.83 2.26
CA HIS A 62 -0.93 2.05 1.56
C HIS A 62 -2.31 2.55 2.02
N TYR A 63 -3.31 1.68 2.05
CA TYR A 63 -4.66 2.07 2.50
C TYR A 63 -4.72 2.38 4.00
N MET A 64 -3.96 1.67 4.85
CA MET A 64 -3.88 1.99 6.28
C MET A 64 -3.21 3.33 6.55
N TYR A 65 -2.22 3.70 5.73
CA TYR A 65 -1.61 5.02 5.78
C TYR A 65 -2.62 6.12 5.43
N LEU A 66 -3.37 5.96 4.33
CA LEU A 66 -4.40 6.92 3.93
C LEU A 66 -5.53 7.02 4.96
N TYR A 67 -5.97 5.88 5.51
CA TYR A 67 -6.96 5.85 6.58
C TYR A 67 -6.52 6.67 7.81
N ALA A 68 -5.28 6.52 8.25
CA ALA A 68 -4.77 7.30 9.38
C ALA A 68 -4.66 8.80 9.07
N ALA A 69 -4.39 9.16 7.81
CA ALA A 69 -4.40 10.56 7.36
C ALA A 69 -5.83 11.13 7.39
N ASP A 70 -6.81 10.37 6.90
CA ASP A 70 -8.24 10.75 6.93
C ASP A 70 -8.75 10.92 8.36
N MET A 71 -8.45 9.98 9.27
CA MET A 71 -8.85 10.10 10.68
C MET A 71 -8.27 11.35 11.35
N ARG A 72 -7.03 11.73 11.00
CA ARG A 72 -6.42 12.97 11.51
C ARG A 72 -7.14 14.21 10.97
N GLY A 73 -7.54 14.18 9.70
CA GLY A 73 -8.35 15.24 9.08
C GLY A 73 -9.70 15.41 9.79
N VAL A 74 -10.42 14.32 10.01
CA VAL A 74 -11.70 14.32 10.75
C VAL A 74 -11.53 14.90 12.15
N ALA A 75 -10.45 14.54 12.86
CA ALA A 75 -10.17 15.06 14.20
C ALA A 75 -9.95 16.59 14.24
N VAL A 76 -9.56 17.22 13.13
CA VAL A 76 -9.40 18.69 13.01
C VAL A 76 -10.54 19.35 12.24
N GLY A 77 -11.65 18.64 12.01
CA GLY A 77 -12.87 19.17 11.40
C GLY A 77 -12.90 19.17 9.87
N THR A 78 -11.97 18.49 9.20
CA THR A 78 -12.07 18.28 7.74
C THR A 78 -12.96 17.07 7.43
N ALA A 79 -13.61 17.05 6.26
CA ALA A 79 -14.28 15.85 5.79
C ALA A 79 -13.27 14.70 5.60
N GLY A 80 -13.66 13.47 5.93
CA GLY A 80 -12.85 12.28 5.62
C GLY A 80 -12.93 11.92 4.14
N GLY A 81 -11.88 11.33 3.57
CA GLY A 81 -11.82 10.92 2.17
C GLY A 81 -11.44 12.04 1.21
N ILE A 82 -10.79 13.10 1.71
CA ILE A 82 -10.24 14.16 0.86
C ILE A 82 -8.99 13.60 0.17
N ASN A 83 -8.99 13.60 -1.16
CA ASN A 83 -7.78 13.42 -1.96
C ASN A 83 -6.89 14.65 -1.81
N SER A 84 -6.23 14.78 -0.66
CA SER A 84 -5.11 15.68 -0.50
C SER A 84 -3.99 15.04 -1.29
N GLY A 85 -3.66 15.56 -2.47
CA GLY A 85 -2.49 15.11 -3.22
C GLY A 85 -1.22 15.12 -2.35
N ILE A 86 -0.11 14.63 -2.89
CA ILE A 86 1.17 14.51 -2.16
C ILE A 86 1.45 15.79 -1.37
N GLN A 87 1.41 15.68 -0.03
CA GLN A 87 1.62 16.82 0.86
C GLN A 87 3.11 17.17 0.85
N THR A 88 3.52 18.06 -0.06
CA THR A 88 4.92 18.49 -0.24
C THR A 88 5.38 19.53 0.80
N ALA A 89 4.45 20.07 1.58
CA ALA A 89 4.76 21.08 2.60
C ALA A 89 3.82 20.97 3.80
N LYS A 90 4.40 21.00 5.00
CA LYS A 90 3.69 21.25 6.26
C LYS A 90 4.37 22.41 6.97
N SER A 91 3.64 23.48 7.26
CA SER A 91 4.11 24.59 8.09
C SER A 91 3.54 24.46 9.51
N VAL A 92 4.41 24.57 10.51
CA VAL A 92 4.03 24.74 11.91
C VAL A 92 4.84 25.94 12.40
N ASP A 93 4.16 26.95 12.93
CA ASP A 93 4.66 28.28 13.33
C ASP A 93 6.16 28.57 13.09
N LYS A 94 6.43 29.46 12.12
CA LYS A 94 7.74 29.88 11.57
C LYS A 94 8.66 28.82 10.96
N VAL A 95 8.31 27.53 10.97
CA VAL A 95 9.10 26.47 10.34
C VAL A 95 8.30 25.80 9.22
N SER A 96 8.74 26.00 7.97
CA SER A 96 8.26 25.26 6.80
C SER A 96 9.24 24.13 6.47
N ALA A 97 8.79 22.88 6.56
CA ALA A 97 9.51 21.75 5.99
C ALA A 97 8.92 21.44 4.61
N SER A 98 9.70 21.69 3.56
CA SER A 98 9.39 21.29 2.19
C SER A 98 10.30 20.13 1.82
N TYR A 99 9.71 18.98 1.51
CA TYR A 99 10.46 17.81 1.03
C TYR A 99 10.23 17.70 -0.48
N ASP A 100 11.32 17.77 -1.25
CA ASP A 100 11.27 17.47 -2.68
C ASP A 100 11.32 15.95 -2.87
N ALA A 101 10.14 15.36 -3.10
CA ALA A 101 9.99 13.94 -3.40
C ALA A 101 9.96 13.67 -4.92
N SER A 102 10.12 14.69 -5.78
CA SER A 102 9.95 14.55 -7.23
C SER A 102 10.90 13.52 -7.85
N ALA A 103 12.10 13.35 -7.29
CA ALA A 103 13.07 12.35 -7.73
C ALA A 103 12.73 10.90 -7.34
N THR A 104 11.83 10.69 -6.38
CA THR A 104 11.46 9.37 -5.85
C THR A 104 10.07 8.90 -6.27
N LEU A 105 9.33 9.71 -7.01
CA LEU A 105 7.95 9.44 -7.39
C LEU A 105 7.86 9.19 -8.89
N ASP A 106 7.27 8.06 -9.28
CA ASP A 106 6.96 7.79 -10.68
C ASP A 106 5.75 8.64 -11.09
N PRO A 107 5.84 9.54 -12.09
CA PRO A 107 4.71 10.36 -12.53
C PRO A 107 3.49 9.53 -12.97
N ASN A 108 3.66 8.25 -13.34
CA ASN A 108 2.58 7.36 -13.76
C ASN A 108 1.88 6.64 -12.60
N ALA A 109 2.46 6.66 -11.40
CA ALA A 109 1.93 5.91 -10.25
C ALA A 109 0.69 6.58 -9.61
N GLY A 110 0.41 7.85 -9.91
CA GLY A 110 -0.82 8.55 -9.55
C GLY A 110 -1.22 8.37 -8.08
N PHE A 111 -2.34 7.68 -7.83
CA PHE A 111 -2.86 7.38 -6.50
C PHE A 111 -1.84 6.69 -5.57
N TRP A 112 -1.01 5.81 -6.12
CA TRP A 112 -0.04 5.04 -5.35
C TRP A 112 1.08 5.90 -4.75
N ASN A 113 1.36 7.05 -5.36
CA ASN A 113 2.37 8.00 -4.85
C ASN A 113 2.01 8.69 -3.54
N ASN A 114 0.77 8.55 -3.05
CA ASN A 114 0.37 9.18 -1.80
C ASN A 114 0.99 8.54 -0.55
N SER A 115 1.77 7.46 -0.69
CA SER A 115 2.57 6.88 0.39
C SER A 115 3.78 6.14 -0.17
N ARG A 116 4.85 6.00 0.62
CA ARG A 116 5.99 5.14 0.27
C ARG A 116 5.59 3.70 -0.06
N TYR A 117 4.65 3.11 0.70
CA TYR A 117 4.18 1.74 0.46
C TYR A 117 3.51 1.58 -0.90
N GLY A 118 2.74 2.58 -1.31
CA GLY A 118 2.07 2.61 -2.61
C GLY A 118 3.06 2.78 -3.75
N SER A 119 4.04 3.69 -3.63
CA SER A 119 5.11 3.86 -4.63
C SER A 119 5.90 2.57 -4.82
N GLU A 120 6.30 1.90 -3.73
CA GLU A 120 7.01 0.61 -3.79
C GLU A 120 6.12 -0.50 -4.38
N PHE A 121 4.84 -0.55 -4.01
CA PHE A 121 3.87 -1.47 -4.61
C PHE A 121 3.77 -1.28 -6.12
N TRP A 122 3.73 -0.03 -6.59
CA TRP A 122 3.68 0.31 -8.01
C TRP A 122 4.94 -0.16 -8.76
N GLU A 123 6.13 0.03 -8.19
CA GLU A 123 7.38 -0.47 -8.77
C GLU A 123 7.35 -1.98 -8.96
N TYR A 124 6.89 -2.73 -7.95
CA TYR A 124 6.71 -4.18 -8.08
C TYR A 124 5.66 -4.54 -9.14
N LEU A 125 4.52 -3.85 -9.19
CA LEU A 125 3.53 -4.08 -10.24
C LEU A 125 4.12 -3.89 -11.65
N MET A 126 4.96 -2.88 -11.86
CA MET A 126 5.61 -2.64 -13.14
C MET A 126 6.68 -3.69 -13.44
N MET A 127 7.46 -4.11 -12.45
CA MET A 127 8.51 -5.12 -12.63
C MET A 127 7.91 -6.50 -13.01
N PHE A 128 6.86 -6.93 -12.32
CA PHE A 128 6.18 -8.20 -12.62
C PHE A 128 5.24 -8.11 -13.83
N GLY A 129 4.80 -6.91 -14.22
CA GLY A 129 4.07 -6.65 -15.46
C GLY A 129 4.96 -6.59 -16.71
N ALA A 130 6.22 -6.16 -16.56
CA ALA A 130 7.23 -6.10 -17.63
C ALA A 130 7.94 -7.44 -17.88
N GLY A 131 7.80 -8.41 -16.97
CA GLY A 131 8.34 -9.76 -17.13
C GLY A 131 7.53 -10.57 -18.14
N ALA A 132 7.90 -10.52 -19.42
CA ALA A 132 7.42 -11.48 -20.40
C ALA A 132 7.82 -12.90 -19.93
N VAL A 133 6.83 -13.74 -19.59
CA VAL A 133 7.06 -15.19 -19.46
C VAL A 133 7.36 -15.71 -20.86
N GLN A 134 8.64 -15.95 -21.15
CA GLN A 134 9.01 -16.69 -22.35
C GLN A 134 8.56 -18.14 -22.15
N LEU A 135 7.46 -18.51 -22.81
CA LEU A 135 7.09 -19.90 -23.02
C LEU A 135 8.21 -20.54 -23.85
N GLY A 136 9.17 -21.17 -23.18
CA GLY A 136 10.11 -22.07 -23.84
C GLY A 136 9.30 -23.20 -24.49
N THR A 137 9.36 -23.29 -25.80
CA THR A 137 8.83 -24.44 -26.55
C THR A 137 9.54 -25.70 -26.04
N PRO A 138 8.81 -26.75 -25.63
CA PRO A 138 9.43 -28.05 -25.41
C PRO A 138 9.96 -28.57 -26.76
N GLU A 139 11.22 -28.98 -26.79
CA GLU A 139 11.69 -30.00 -27.75
C GLU A 139 11.25 -31.39 -27.29
#